data_AF-A0A679K357-F1
#
_entry.id   AF-A0A679K357-F1
#
_cell.length_a   1.000
_cell.length_b   1.000
_cell.length_c   1.000
_cell.angle_alpha   90.00
_cell.angle_beta   90.00
_cell.angle_gamma   90.00
#
_symmetry.space_group_name_H-M   'P 1'
#
loop_
_entity.id
_entity.type
_entity.pdbx_description
1 polymer ?
#
loop_
_entity_poly.entity_id
_entity_poly.type
_entity_poly.pdbx_seq_one_letter_code
_entity_poly.pdbx_strand_id
1 'polypeptide(L)'
;MRLSRYFLPTLRETPKEAEIVSHRLMLRAGLIRQEAAGIYAWLPLGLRVLNRVCAVVREEQDRSGAIELLMPSIQSAELWKESGRYEAYGKEMLRITDRHDREMLFGPTAEEVITEIFRGSVRSYKDLPKNLYQISWKFRDEVRPRFGTMRSREFLMKDAYSFDIDQAAARHAYNKMFVAYLRTFAGLGLKAIPMRADTGPIGGDLSHEFIILAQTGESEVFCDKQYLDFDVPPVTTDFDDVAGLQGTVDRWTSLYAATSEMHEPAAFAEVGEDKQMAARGIEVGHIFYFGTKYSEAMGAKVTGPDGVDRPVHMGSYGIGPSRLVAAIIEASHDEAGIIWPDSVAPFDVALINLKTGDAATDAACAEIQANLEASGLTVLYDDRDERPGAKFATADLIGLPWQVVVGPRGLAEGKVEIKRRSGGERESVAPIDLISRLKRS
;
A
#
# COMPACT_ATOMS: atom_id res chain seq x y z
N MET A 1 -13.84 -20.95 2.07
CA MET A 1 -14.87 -20.25 1.23
C MET A 1 -15.12 -21.03 -0.05
N ARG A 2 -16.38 -21.29 -0.42
CA ARG A 2 -16.75 -21.98 -1.67
C ARG A 2 -16.94 -21.00 -2.82
N LEU A 3 -16.35 -21.27 -3.97
CA LEU A 3 -16.38 -20.37 -5.13
C LEU A 3 -17.78 -20.29 -5.75
N SER A 4 -18.58 -21.36 -5.70
CA SER A 4 -19.99 -21.36 -6.09
C SER A 4 -20.86 -20.36 -5.31
N ARG A 5 -20.40 -19.94 -4.12
CA ARG A 5 -21.08 -18.98 -3.23
C ARG A 5 -20.34 -17.64 -3.14
N TYR A 6 -19.27 -17.47 -3.90
CA TYR A 6 -18.45 -16.26 -3.89
C TYR A 6 -18.67 -15.45 -5.16
N PHE A 7 -18.77 -14.13 -5.04
CA PHE A 7 -18.94 -13.27 -6.21
C PHE A 7 -17.56 -12.96 -6.82
N LEU A 8 -17.24 -13.65 -7.91
CA LEU A 8 -15.98 -13.51 -8.66
C LEU A 8 -16.25 -13.45 -10.17
N PRO A 9 -16.62 -12.27 -10.71
CA PRO A 9 -16.96 -12.12 -12.13
C PRO A 9 -15.70 -11.97 -12.99
N THR A 10 -14.96 -13.07 -13.22
CA THR A 10 -13.76 -13.03 -14.07
C THR A 10 -14.10 -12.76 -15.54
N LEU A 11 -13.25 -11.99 -16.23
CA LEU A 11 -13.40 -11.70 -17.66
C LEU A 11 -12.42 -12.51 -18.51
N ARG A 12 -12.92 -13.09 -19.61
CA ARG A 12 -12.08 -13.79 -20.60
C ARG A 12 -11.19 -12.82 -21.36
N GLU A 13 -11.78 -11.73 -21.83
CA GLU A 13 -11.11 -10.71 -22.62
C GLU A 13 -10.74 -9.50 -21.75
N THR A 14 -9.64 -8.86 -22.14
CA THR A 14 -9.19 -7.61 -21.54
C THR A 14 -10.07 -6.46 -22.01
N PRO A 15 -10.62 -5.63 -21.11
CA PRO A 15 -11.31 -4.41 -21.50
C PRO A 15 -10.38 -3.44 -22.24
N LYS A 16 -10.84 -2.84 -23.34
CA LYS A 16 -10.00 -2.04 -24.26
C LYS A 16 -9.48 -0.75 -23.64
N GLU A 17 -10.17 -0.24 -22.62
CA GLU A 17 -9.84 0.96 -21.87
C GLU A 17 -8.68 0.77 -20.88
N ALA A 18 -8.25 -0.47 -20.64
CA ALA A 18 -7.18 -0.77 -19.69
C ALA A 18 -5.81 -0.86 -20.40
N GLU A 19 -5.00 0.19 -20.25
CA GLU A 19 -3.71 0.34 -20.94
C GLU A 19 -2.57 -0.48 -20.32
N ILE A 20 -2.54 -0.58 -18.99
CA ILE A 20 -1.43 -1.18 -18.24
C ILE A 20 -1.80 -2.55 -17.64
N VAL A 21 -0.82 -3.36 -17.28
CA VAL A 21 -1.04 -4.76 -16.88
C VAL A 21 -1.83 -4.89 -15.58
N SER A 22 -1.53 -4.08 -14.56
CA SER A 22 -2.28 -4.09 -13.30
C SER A 22 -3.75 -3.77 -13.50
N HIS A 23 -4.08 -2.69 -14.21
CA HIS A 23 -5.48 -2.33 -14.49
C HIS A 23 -6.21 -3.45 -15.26
N ARG A 24 -5.56 -4.03 -16.28
CA ARG A 24 -6.10 -5.16 -17.06
C ARG A 24 -6.38 -6.37 -16.18
N LEU A 25 -5.42 -6.76 -15.33
CA LEU A 25 -5.55 -7.92 -14.46
C LEU A 25 -6.56 -7.69 -13.33
N MET A 26 -6.62 -6.50 -12.74
CA MET A 26 -7.62 -6.18 -11.71
C MET A 26 -9.04 -6.28 -12.25
N LEU A 27 -9.29 -5.84 -13.49
CA LEU A 27 -10.60 -6.02 -14.14
C LEU A 27 -10.85 -7.49 -14.48
N ARG A 28 -9.89 -8.18 -15.12
CA ARG A 28 -10.05 -9.57 -15.55
C ARG A 28 -10.23 -10.55 -14.40
N ALA A 29 -9.51 -10.36 -13.30
CA ALA A 29 -9.62 -11.20 -12.11
C ALA A 29 -10.81 -10.80 -11.21
N GLY A 30 -11.61 -9.80 -11.59
CA GLY A 30 -12.80 -9.39 -10.84
C GLY A 30 -12.47 -8.76 -9.49
N LEU A 31 -11.44 -7.92 -9.42
CA LEU A 31 -11.03 -7.19 -8.21
C LEU A 31 -11.73 -5.85 -8.09
N ILE A 32 -11.92 -5.16 -9.20
CA ILE A 32 -12.54 -3.84 -9.26
C ILE A 32 -13.53 -3.74 -10.40
N ARG A 33 -14.43 -2.77 -10.30
CA ARG A 33 -15.34 -2.36 -11.38
C ARG A 33 -15.39 -0.84 -11.42
N GLN A 34 -15.30 -0.26 -12.60
CA GLN A 34 -15.39 1.19 -12.76
C GLN A 34 -16.85 1.65 -12.72
N GLU A 35 -17.15 2.63 -11.86
CA GLU A 35 -18.48 3.23 -11.72
C GLU A 35 -18.55 4.63 -12.35
N ALA A 36 -17.42 5.35 -12.35
CA ALA A 36 -17.23 6.60 -13.10
C ALA A 36 -15.74 6.78 -13.46
N ALA A 37 -15.39 7.81 -14.23
CA ALA A 37 -14.00 8.14 -14.53
C ALA A 37 -13.18 8.27 -13.23
N GLY A 38 -12.19 7.39 -13.04
CA GLY A 38 -11.37 7.37 -11.83
C GLY A 38 -12.10 7.01 -10.53
N ILE A 39 -13.26 6.34 -10.58
CA ILE A 39 -14.01 5.91 -9.39
C ILE A 39 -14.37 4.43 -9.55
N TYR A 40 -13.96 3.62 -8.58
CA TYR A 40 -13.99 2.15 -8.67
C TYR A 40 -14.67 1.53 -7.45
N ALA A 41 -15.60 0.61 -7.72
CA ALA A 41 -16.07 -0.34 -6.72
C ALA A 41 -15.03 -1.45 -6.53
N TRP A 42 -14.71 -1.74 -5.27
CA TRP A 42 -13.86 -2.89 -4.90
C TRP A 42 -14.72 -4.13 -4.73
N LEU A 43 -14.54 -5.10 -5.63
CA LEU A 43 -15.25 -6.38 -5.59
C LEU A 43 -14.66 -7.29 -4.51
N PRO A 44 -15.34 -8.37 -4.08
CA PRO A 44 -14.95 -9.12 -2.88
C PRO A 44 -13.49 -9.59 -2.86
N LEU A 45 -12.95 -10.09 -3.98
CA LEU A 45 -11.54 -10.50 -4.03
C LEU A 45 -10.59 -9.31 -3.88
N GLY A 46 -10.85 -8.21 -4.59
CA GLY A 46 -10.05 -6.99 -4.50
C GLY A 46 -10.10 -6.34 -3.12
N LEU A 47 -11.29 -6.28 -2.51
CA LEU A 47 -11.47 -5.75 -1.15
C LEU A 47 -10.68 -6.56 -0.11
N ARG A 48 -10.60 -7.89 -0.26
CA ARG A 48 -9.76 -8.71 0.62
C ARG A 48 -8.28 -8.36 0.50
N VAL A 49 -7.77 -8.14 -0.71
CA VAL A 49 -6.38 -7.68 -0.92
C VAL A 49 -6.18 -6.29 -0.32
N LEU A 50 -7.08 -5.34 -0.59
CA LEU A 50 -7.01 -3.98 -0.04
C LEU A 50 -6.95 -3.99 1.49
N ASN A 51 -7.78 -4.83 2.13
CA ASN A 51 -7.78 -4.98 3.59
C ASN A 51 -6.47 -5.58 4.12
N ARG A 52 -5.86 -6.54 3.40
CA ARG A 52 -4.54 -7.08 3.77
C ARG A 52 -3.43 -6.03 3.66
N VAL A 53 -3.43 -5.25 2.57
CA VAL A 53 -2.52 -4.12 2.41
C VAL A 53 -2.68 -3.14 3.56
N CYS A 54 -3.91 -2.76 3.91
CA CYS A 54 -4.18 -1.87 5.04
C CYS A 54 -3.74 -2.47 6.39
N ALA A 55 -3.83 -3.79 6.55
CA ALA A 55 -3.37 -4.45 7.78
C ALA A 55 -1.86 -4.34 7.97
N VAL A 56 -1.07 -4.59 6.90
CA VAL A 56 0.40 -4.43 6.93
C VAL A 56 0.79 -2.98 7.20
N VAL A 57 0.14 -2.02 6.50
CA VAL A 57 0.38 -0.60 6.71
C VAL A 57 0.09 -0.21 8.16
N ARG A 58 -1.05 -0.65 8.72
CA ARG A 58 -1.45 -0.38 10.11
C ARG A 58 -0.45 -0.95 11.11
N GLU A 59 -0.04 -2.21 10.93
CA GLU A 59 0.91 -2.87 11.82
C GLU A 59 2.23 -2.11 11.94
N GLU A 60 2.78 -1.62 10.82
CA GLU A 60 4.04 -0.88 10.84
C GLU A 60 3.90 0.57 11.33
N GLN A 61 2.75 1.20 11.12
CA GLN A 61 2.45 2.49 11.74
C GLN A 61 2.35 2.35 13.27
N ASP A 62 1.61 1.36 13.76
CA ASP A 62 1.45 1.10 15.19
C ASP A 62 2.80 0.73 15.84
N ARG A 63 3.61 -0.09 15.16
CA ARG A 63 4.97 -0.46 15.62
C ARG A 63 5.88 0.76 15.80
N SER A 64 5.73 1.77 14.96
CA SER A 64 6.50 3.02 15.06
C SER A 64 6.03 3.96 16.17
N GLY A 65 4.92 3.64 16.84
CA GLY A 65 4.29 4.46 17.87
C GLY A 65 3.29 5.50 17.35
N ALA A 66 2.90 5.44 16.06
CA ALA A 66 1.81 6.27 15.54
C ALA A 66 0.45 5.75 16.04
N ILE A 67 -0.51 6.66 16.21
CA ILE A 67 -1.81 6.36 16.82
C ILE A 67 -2.92 6.55 15.79
N GLU A 68 -3.72 5.51 15.56
CA GLU A 68 -4.82 5.57 14.60
C GLU A 68 -6.02 6.37 15.14
N LEU A 69 -6.58 7.21 14.29
CA LEU A 69 -7.87 7.88 14.43
C LEU A 69 -8.59 7.92 13.07
N LEU A 70 -9.80 8.46 13.03
CA LEU A 70 -10.54 8.63 11.77
C LEU A 70 -11.14 10.03 11.67
N MET A 71 -10.69 10.81 10.69
CA MET A 71 -11.22 12.13 10.36
C MET A 71 -12.32 12.03 9.29
N PRO A 72 -13.26 12.99 9.24
CA PRO A 72 -14.32 12.98 8.23
C PRO A 72 -13.77 13.25 6.83
N SER A 73 -14.39 12.62 5.82
CA SER A 73 -14.11 12.88 4.41
C SER A 73 -14.60 14.26 3.97
N ILE A 74 -15.73 14.73 4.51
CA ILE A 74 -16.26 16.06 4.26
C ILE A 74 -15.68 17.03 5.29
N GLN A 75 -15.04 18.09 4.82
CA GLN A 75 -14.32 19.05 5.64
C GLN A 75 -14.89 20.47 5.46
N SER A 76 -14.81 21.28 6.51
CA SER A 76 -15.21 22.69 6.47
C SER A 76 -14.25 23.49 5.61
N ALA A 77 -14.77 24.32 4.69
CA ALA A 77 -13.94 25.24 3.91
C ALA A 77 -13.24 26.28 4.80
N GLU A 78 -13.79 26.63 5.97
CA GLU A 78 -13.19 27.61 6.89
C GLU A 78 -11.80 27.19 7.36
N LEU A 79 -11.60 25.89 7.65
CA LEU A 79 -10.28 25.38 8.05
C LEU A 79 -9.23 25.55 6.93
N TRP A 80 -9.65 25.36 5.69
CA TRP A 80 -8.81 25.53 4.50
C TRP A 80 -8.56 27.00 4.15
N LYS A 81 -9.47 27.89 4.54
CA LYS A 81 -9.27 29.34 4.44
C LYS A 81 -8.26 29.81 5.49
N GLU A 82 -8.29 29.26 6.71
CA GLU A 82 -7.29 29.57 7.75
C GLU A 82 -5.85 29.23 7.32
N SER A 83 -5.65 28.09 6.64
CA SER A 83 -4.32 27.72 6.10
C SER A 83 -3.95 28.46 4.80
N GLY A 84 -4.89 29.20 4.21
CA GLY A 84 -4.76 29.83 2.90
C GLY A 84 -4.81 28.86 1.71
N ARG A 85 -5.10 27.57 1.93
CA ARG A 85 -5.08 26.55 0.86
C ARG A 85 -6.39 26.40 0.10
N TYR A 86 -7.52 26.91 0.59
CA TYR A 86 -8.82 26.75 -0.07
C TYR A 86 -8.80 27.19 -1.54
N GLU A 87 -8.25 28.37 -1.82
CA GLU A 87 -8.09 28.86 -3.20
C GLU A 87 -6.81 28.36 -3.88
N ALA A 88 -5.71 28.22 -3.12
CA ALA A 88 -4.42 27.83 -3.66
C ALA A 88 -4.37 26.37 -4.17
N TYR A 89 -5.25 25.48 -3.67
CA TYR A 89 -5.31 24.08 -4.12
C TYR A 89 -5.77 23.93 -5.57
N GLY A 90 -6.54 24.90 -6.09
CA GLY A 90 -7.01 24.88 -7.47
C GLY A 90 -8.11 23.85 -7.75
N LYS A 91 -8.19 23.43 -9.01
CA LYS A 91 -9.34 22.67 -9.54
C LYS A 91 -9.41 21.20 -9.12
N GLU A 92 -8.33 20.65 -8.56
CA GLU A 92 -8.33 19.28 -8.04
C GLU A 92 -9.14 19.15 -6.74
N MET A 93 -9.46 20.26 -6.07
CA MET A 93 -10.30 20.26 -4.88
C MET A 93 -11.78 20.13 -5.26
N LEU A 94 -12.42 19.04 -4.84
CA LEU A 94 -13.87 18.88 -4.98
C LEU A 94 -14.60 19.69 -3.89
N ARG A 95 -15.06 20.89 -4.25
CA ARG A 95 -15.87 21.76 -3.40
C ARG A 95 -17.34 21.33 -3.40
N ILE A 96 -17.98 21.43 -2.25
CA ILE A 96 -19.37 21.00 -2.00
C ILE A 96 -20.08 22.12 -1.23
N THR A 97 -21.35 22.35 -1.54
CA THR A 97 -22.22 23.25 -0.77
C THR A 97 -23.36 22.44 -0.17
N ASP A 98 -23.61 22.58 1.13
CA ASP A 98 -24.75 21.92 1.76
C ASP A 98 -26.07 22.65 1.52
N ARG A 99 -27.18 22.11 2.06
CA ARG A 99 -28.52 22.68 1.94
C ARG A 99 -28.74 24.01 2.69
N HIS A 100 -27.74 24.47 3.44
CA HIS A 100 -27.72 25.71 4.21
C HIS A 100 -26.66 26.67 3.67
N ASP A 101 -26.21 26.46 2.43
CA ASP A 101 -25.21 27.26 1.73
C ASP A 101 -23.84 27.28 2.45
N ARG A 102 -23.53 26.26 3.25
CA ARG A 102 -22.21 26.13 3.88
C ARG A 102 -21.21 25.55 2.89
N GLU A 103 -20.08 26.22 2.77
CA GLU A 103 -18.96 25.76 1.97
C GLU A 103 -18.21 24.61 2.67
N MET A 104 -18.08 23.51 1.95
CA MET A 104 -17.37 22.31 2.36
C MET A 104 -16.54 21.79 1.18
N LEU A 105 -15.77 20.74 1.43
CA LEU A 105 -15.06 20.01 0.39
C LEU A 105 -14.91 18.55 0.77
N PHE A 106 -14.73 17.69 -0.23
CA PHE A 106 -14.23 16.35 0.00
C PHE A 106 -12.71 16.43 0.16
N GLY A 107 -12.19 16.05 1.34
CA GLY A 107 -10.80 16.18 1.71
C GLY A 107 -9.85 15.45 0.75
N PRO A 108 -8.95 16.16 0.03
CA PRO A 108 -7.89 15.53 -0.75
C PRO A 108 -6.68 15.12 0.12
N THR A 109 -6.62 15.65 1.34
CA THR A 109 -5.68 15.41 2.46
C THR A 109 -6.32 16.00 3.74
N ALA A 110 -5.60 16.06 4.86
CA ALA A 110 -6.16 16.42 6.16
C ALA A 110 -5.22 17.25 7.07
N GLU A 111 -4.22 17.99 6.54
CA GLU A 111 -3.32 18.79 7.37
C GLU A 111 -4.07 19.82 8.25
N GLU A 112 -5.10 20.46 7.72
CA GLU A 112 -5.89 21.46 8.46
C GLU A 112 -6.75 20.81 9.55
N VAL A 113 -7.42 19.69 9.23
CA VAL A 113 -8.30 18.99 10.17
C VAL A 113 -7.52 18.41 11.34
N ILE A 114 -6.36 17.82 11.08
CA ILE A 114 -5.53 17.25 12.16
C ILE A 114 -4.89 18.36 13.01
N THR A 115 -4.53 19.50 12.40
CA THR A 115 -4.05 20.69 13.13
C THR A 115 -5.13 21.24 14.04
N GLU A 116 -6.39 21.28 13.58
CA GLU A 116 -7.55 21.67 14.40
C GLU A 116 -7.72 20.76 15.61
N ILE A 117 -7.71 19.44 15.40
CA ILE A 117 -7.84 18.44 16.48
C ILE A 117 -6.70 18.61 17.50
N PHE A 118 -5.47 18.76 17.01
CA PHE A 118 -4.28 18.94 17.85
C PHE A 118 -4.37 20.24 18.66
N ARG A 119 -4.63 21.39 18.01
CA ARG A 119 -4.70 22.69 18.69
C ARG A 119 -5.89 22.78 19.65
N GLY A 120 -6.92 21.95 19.49
CA GLY A 120 -8.01 21.83 20.45
C GLY A 120 -7.62 21.08 21.74
N SER A 121 -6.64 20.18 21.66
CA SER A 121 -6.42 19.14 22.69
C SER A 121 -5.06 19.22 23.40
N VAL A 122 -4.03 19.73 22.74
CA VAL A 122 -2.64 19.72 23.24
C VAL A 122 -2.19 21.13 23.58
N ARG A 123 -1.62 21.31 24.78
CA ARG A 123 -1.19 22.63 25.30
C ARG A 123 0.24 22.67 25.81
N SER A 124 0.85 21.53 26.13
CA SER A 124 2.17 21.49 26.76
C SER A 124 3.15 20.64 25.95
N TYR A 125 4.42 21.03 25.95
CA TYR A 125 5.50 20.21 25.40
C TYR A 125 5.57 18.79 26.00
N LYS A 126 5.03 18.59 27.22
CA LYS A 126 4.99 17.29 27.90
C LYS A 126 4.13 16.24 27.20
N ASP A 127 3.19 16.69 26.36
CA ASP A 127 2.36 15.81 25.56
C ASP A 127 3.04 15.40 24.25
N LEU A 128 4.17 16.02 23.90
CA LEU A 128 4.92 15.74 22.68
C LEU A 128 6.04 14.70 22.92
N PRO A 129 6.43 13.93 21.90
CA PRO A 129 5.93 13.95 20.52
C PRO A 129 4.55 13.29 20.36
N LYS A 130 3.83 13.63 19.29
CA LYS A 130 2.62 12.92 18.84
C LYS A 130 2.73 12.58 17.37
N ASN A 131 2.28 11.38 16.98
CA ASN A 131 2.09 11.03 15.58
C ASN A 131 0.71 10.37 15.44
N LEU A 132 -0.18 11.02 14.71
CA LEU A 132 -1.57 10.61 14.54
C LEU A 132 -1.79 10.23 13.08
N TYR A 133 -2.49 9.13 12.81
CA TYR A 133 -2.75 8.70 11.44
C TYR A 133 -4.16 8.18 11.24
N GLN A 134 -4.58 8.10 9.98
CA GLN A 134 -5.82 7.45 9.59
C GLN A 134 -5.60 6.64 8.31
N ILE A 135 -6.51 5.70 8.03
CA ILE A 135 -6.67 5.11 6.70
C ILE A 135 -8.08 5.47 6.21
N SER A 136 -8.17 6.46 5.31
CA SER A 136 -9.46 7.05 4.93
C SER A 136 -9.50 7.46 3.46
N TRP A 137 -10.70 7.42 2.88
CA TRP A 137 -10.95 7.79 1.49
C TRP A 137 -10.68 9.28 1.26
N LYS A 138 -10.03 9.58 0.15
CA LYS A 138 -9.71 10.92 -0.32
C LYS A 138 -10.27 11.12 -1.71
N PHE A 139 -10.46 12.38 -2.09
CA PHE A 139 -10.87 12.74 -3.44
C PHE A 139 -9.98 13.84 -4.00
N ARG A 140 -9.43 13.62 -5.19
CA ARG A 140 -8.77 14.65 -6.01
C ARG A 140 -9.42 14.60 -7.39
N ASP A 141 -9.95 15.71 -7.88
CA ASP A 141 -10.61 15.79 -9.19
C ASP A 141 -9.58 15.82 -10.33
N GLU A 142 -8.81 14.74 -10.43
CA GLU A 142 -7.76 14.53 -11.43
C GLU A 142 -8.32 14.77 -12.83
N VAL A 143 -7.65 15.64 -13.58
CA VAL A 143 -8.07 16.11 -14.91
C VAL A 143 -8.16 14.95 -15.89
N ARG A 144 -7.25 13.97 -15.78
CA ARG A 144 -7.22 12.78 -16.64
C ARG A 144 -6.98 11.51 -15.81
N PRO A 145 -8.01 10.96 -15.15
CA PRO A 145 -7.86 9.73 -14.39
C PRO A 145 -7.56 8.58 -15.35
N ARG A 146 -6.54 7.79 -15.01
CA ARG A 146 -6.00 6.74 -15.88
C ARG A 146 -5.37 5.63 -15.03
N PHE A 147 -5.00 4.53 -15.68
CA PHE A 147 -4.22 3.47 -15.04
C PHE A 147 -4.93 2.80 -13.85
N GLY A 148 -6.26 2.70 -13.88
CA GLY A 148 -7.03 2.04 -12.84
C GLY A 148 -6.94 2.78 -11.50
N THR A 149 -6.58 2.06 -10.44
CA THR A 149 -6.45 2.60 -9.08
C THR A 149 -5.13 3.33 -8.83
N MET A 150 -4.21 3.39 -9.81
CA MET A 150 -2.96 4.13 -9.65
C MET A 150 -3.14 5.65 -9.72
N ARG A 151 -4.02 6.10 -10.62
CA ARG A 151 -4.35 7.52 -10.82
C ARG A 151 -5.86 7.69 -10.95
N SER A 152 -6.54 7.41 -9.85
CA SER A 152 -7.98 7.56 -9.67
C SER A 152 -8.33 8.91 -9.03
N ARG A 153 -9.62 9.27 -9.02
CA ARG A 153 -10.12 10.47 -8.35
C ARG A 153 -10.47 10.19 -6.89
N GLU A 154 -11.18 9.10 -6.66
CA GLU A 154 -11.42 8.56 -5.31
C GLU A 154 -10.38 7.47 -5.03
N PHE A 155 -9.68 7.57 -3.91
CA PHE A 155 -8.61 6.65 -3.53
C PHE A 155 -8.48 6.53 -2.02
N LEU A 156 -7.94 5.39 -1.57
CA LEU A 156 -7.68 5.15 -0.15
C LEU A 156 -6.26 5.59 0.17
N MET A 157 -6.10 6.38 1.21
CA MET A 157 -4.80 6.87 1.68
C MET A 157 -4.65 6.59 3.16
N LYS A 158 -3.45 6.13 3.53
CA LYS A 158 -2.95 6.27 4.89
C LYS A 158 -2.18 7.58 4.97
N ASP A 159 -2.69 8.53 5.72
CA ASP A 159 -2.09 9.83 6.00
C ASP A 159 -1.81 9.93 7.50
N ALA A 160 -0.54 10.14 7.85
CA ALA A 160 -0.05 10.32 9.21
C ALA A 160 0.56 11.71 9.39
N TYR A 161 0.52 12.24 10.60
CA TYR A 161 0.92 13.62 10.93
C TYR A 161 1.64 13.66 12.28
N SER A 162 2.90 14.12 12.27
CA SER A 162 3.67 14.33 13.52
C SER A 162 3.53 15.76 14.04
N PHE A 163 3.67 15.89 15.36
CA PHE A 163 3.70 17.15 16.08
C PHE A 163 4.84 17.09 17.10
N ASP A 164 5.75 18.04 16.99
CA ASP A 164 7.03 18.03 17.67
C ASP A 164 7.37 19.44 18.19
N ILE A 165 8.16 19.51 19.27
CA ILE A 165 8.45 20.78 19.95
C ILE A 165 9.44 21.66 19.17
N ASP A 166 10.30 21.03 18.39
CA ASP A 166 11.34 21.66 17.58
C ASP A 166 11.69 20.79 16.36
N GLN A 167 12.57 21.32 15.50
CA GLN A 167 13.02 20.64 14.29
C GLN A 167 13.80 19.34 14.57
N ALA A 168 14.53 19.25 15.68
CA ALA A 168 15.33 18.06 16.01
C ALA A 168 14.41 16.89 16.38
N ALA A 169 13.38 17.14 17.19
CA ALA A 169 12.33 16.17 17.48
C ALA A 169 11.56 15.77 16.20
N ALA A 170 11.22 16.73 15.34
CA ALA A 170 10.56 16.45 14.07
C ALA A 170 11.41 15.58 13.12
N ARG A 171 12.73 15.73 13.12
CA ARG A 171 13.63 14.83 12.36
C ARG A 171 13.57 13.40 12.89
N HIS A 172 13.49 13.21 14.20
CA HIS A 172 13.32 11.86 14.74
C HIS A 172 11.96 11.26 14.34
N ALA A 173 10.87 12.03 14.39
CA ALA A 173 9.56 11.59 13.90
C ALA A 173 9.57 11.23 12.41
N TYR A 174 10.28 12.03 11.60
CA TYR A 174 10.53 11.74 10.18
C TYR A 174 11.30 10.41 10.00
N ASN A 175 12.37 10.18 10.75
CA ASN A 175 13.15 8.95 10.68
C ASN A 175 12.33 7.71 11.10
N LYS A 176 11.46 7.83 12.12
CA LYS A 176 10.49 6.78 12.49
C LYS A 176 9.63 6.39 11.28
N MET A 177 9.09 7.37 10.55
CA MET A 177 8.28 7.11 9.37
C MET A 177 9.07 6.56 8.19
N PHE A 178 10.29 7.06 7.97
CA PHE A 178 11.19 6.53 6.93
C PHE A 178 11.40 5.02 7.12
N VAL A 179 11.76 4.60 8.34
CA VAL A 179 12.00 3.19 8.65
C VAL A 179 10.72 2.35 8.61
N ALA A 180 9.60 2.88 9.12
CA ALA A 180 8.30 2.22 9.02
C ALA A 180 7.89 1.98 7.55
N TYR A 181 8.21 2.91 6.66
CA TYR A 181 7.90 2.79 5.22
C TYR A 181 8.75 1.73 4.54
N LEU A 182 10.07 1.70 4.78
CA LEU A 182 10.95 0.64 4.30
C LEU A 182 10.40 -0.75 4.67
N ARG A 183 10.00 -0.90 5.93
CA ARG A 183 9.41 -2.14 6.45
C ARG A 183 8.04 -2.44 5.85
N THR A 184 7.19 -1.43 5.70
CA THR A 184 5.86 -1.58 5.09
C THR A 184 5.97 -2.12 3.68
N PHE A 185 6.78 -1.50 2.81
CA PHE A 185 6.90 -1.94 1.42
C PHE A 185 7.55 -3.31 1.32
N ALA A 186 8.56 -3.61 2.13
CA ALA A 186 9.14 -4.95 2.20
C ALA A 186 8.13 -6.01 2.65
N GLY A 187 7.30 -5.70 3.66
CA GLY A 187 6.21 -6.57 4.11
C GLY A 187 5.12 -6.79 3.06
N LEU A 188 5.00 -5.89 2.08
CA LEU A 188 4.14 -6.04 0.90
C LEU A 188 4.83 -6.77 -0.26
N GLY A 189 6.05 -7.27 -0.07
CA GLY A 189 6.84 -7.93 -1.13
C GLY A 189 7.40 -6.97 -2.18
N LEU A 190 7.52 -5.68 -1.84
CA LEU A 190 7.96 -4.62 -2.75
C LEU A 190 9.34 -4.10 -2.35
N LYS A 191 10.18 -3.81 -3.36
CA LYS A 191 11.44 -3.07 -3.18
C LYS A 191 11.21 -1.61 -3.53
N ALA A 192 10.85 -0.80 -2.55
CA ALA A 192 10.69 0.64 -2.72
C ALA A 192 11.98 1.36 -2.35
N ILE A 193 12.48 2.20 -3.27
CA ILE A 193 13.70 2.98 -3.07
C ILE A 193 13.29 4.38 -2.58
N PRO A 194 13.80 4.85 -1.43
CA PRO A 194 13.62 6.24 -1.02
C PRO A 194 14.44 7.15 -1.94
N MET A 195 13.77 8.09 -2.60
CA MET A 195 14.37 9.05 -3.52
C MET A 195 14.15 10.47 -3.00
N ARG A 196 15.18 11.31 -3.10
CA ARG A 196 15.03 12.74 -2.78
C ARG A 196 13.97 13.35 -3.69
N ALA A 197 13.03 14.05 -3.08
CA ALA A 197 11.93 14.74 -3.74
C ALA A 197 11.94 16.24 -3.40
N ASP A 198 11.15 17.03 -4.13
CA ASP A 198 11.06 18.46 -3.86
C ASP A 198 10.61 18.71 -2.40
N THR A 199 11.27 19.66 -1.75
CA THR A 199 10.93 20.10 -0.39
C THR A 199 9.97 21.29 -0.39
N GLY A 200 9.65 21.82 -1.58
CA GLY A 200 8.84 23.00 -1.74
C GLY A 200 9.48 24.22 -1.06
N PRO A 201 8.67 25.20 -0.60
CA PRO A 201 9.18 26.46 -0.04
C PRO A 201 10.00 26.34 1.25
N ILE A 202 10.01 25.16 1.88
CA ILE A 202 10.58 24.93 3.21
C ILE A 202 12.08 24.65 3.11
N GLY A 203 12.53 24.10 1.97
CA GLY A 203 13.91 23.73 1.73
C GLY A 203 14.38 22.55 2.61
N GLY A 204 15.65 22.18 2.45
CA GLY A 204 16.31 21.13 3.23
C GLY A 204 16.34 19.76 2.53
N ASP A 205 16.40 18.70 3.33
CA ASP A 205 16.61 17.30 2.93
C ASP A 205 15.48 16.35 3.39
N LEU A 206 14.43 16.88 4.01
CA LEU A 206 13.35 16.10 4.64
C LEU A 206 12.11 15.94 3.74
N SER A 207 12.34 15.48 2.51
CA SER A 207 11.30 15.07 1.56
C SER A 207 11.78 13.85 0.78
N HIS A 208 11.12 12.71 0.93
CA HIS A 208 11.47 11.48 0.21
C HIS A 208 10.23 10.78 -0.34
N GLU A 209 10.26 10.51 -1.64
CA GLU A 209 9.31 9.64 -2.32
C GLU A 209 9.83 8.21 -2.29
N PHE A 210 8.96 7.27 -1.94
CA PHE A 210 9.27 5.84 -2.00
C PHE A 210 8.74 5.30 -3.31
N ILE A 211 9.67 4.89 -4.18
CA ILE A 211 9.37 4.53 -5.56
C ILE A 211 9.68 3.07 -5.82
N ILE A 212 8.72 2.36 -6.40
CA ILE A 212 8.90 0.99 -6.92
C ILE A 212 9.24 1.10 -8.39
N LEU A 213 10.31 0.42 -8.81
CA LEU A 213 10.72 0.38 -10.20
C LEU A 213 9.71 -0.41 -11.04
N ALA A 214 9.15 0.23 -12.05
CA ALA A 214 8.18 -0.37 -12.96
C ALA A 214 8.23 0.36 -14.32
N GLN A 215 8.26 -0.39 -15.42
CA GLN A 215 8.33 0.20 -16.77
C GLN A 215 7.12 1.12 -17.08
N THR A 216 5.99 0.88 -16.43
CA THR A 216 4.73 1.64 -16.53
C THR A 216 4.64 2.81 -15.57
N GLY A 217 5.65 3.02 -14.71
CA GLY A 217 5.66 4.06 -13.69
C GLY A 217 5.58 5.47 -14.26
N GLU A 218 4.88 6.39 -13.59
CA GLU A 218 4.72 7.75 -14.09
C GLU A 218 6.01 8.58 -13.94
N SER A 219 6.80 8.32 -12.91
CA SER A 219 8.01 9.09 -12.57
C SER A 219 9.25 8.50 -13.25
N GLU A 220 10.02 9.35 -13.93
CA GLU A 220 11.39 9.02 -14.35
C GLU A 220 12.33 9.17 -13.16
N VAL A 221 13.20 8.18 -12.96
CA VAL A 221 14.07 8.08 -11.78
C VAL A 221 15.49 7.65 -12.13
N PHE A 222 16.43 8.15 -11.34
CA PHE A 222 17.86 7.89 -11.48
C PHE A 222 18.42 7.47 -10.12
N CYS A 223 18.97 6.28 -10.03
CA CYS A 223 19.53 5.78 -8.77
C CYS A 223 20.70 4.82 -8.96
N ASP A 224 21.46 4.61 -7.89
CA ASP A 224 22.38 3.50 -7.76
C ASP A 224 21.59 2.19 -7.50
N LYS A 225 21.76 1.19 -8.36
CA LYS A 225 21.04 -0.09 -8.26
C LYS A 225 21.37 -0.89 -7.00
N GLN A 226 22.48 -0.58 -6.31
CA GLN A 226 22.85 -1.24 -5.05
C GLN A 226 21.80 -1.06 -3.94
N TYR A 227 20.90 -0.06 -4.05
CA TYR A 227 19.74 0.05 -3.15
C TYR A 227 18.84 -1.20 -3.15
N LEU A 228 18.80 -1.96 -4.25
CA LEU A 228 17.99 -3.18 -4.35
C LEU A 228 18.52 -4.33 -3.49
N ASP A 229 19.75 -4.21 -2.99
CA ASP A 229 20.44 -5.21 -2.17
C ASP A 229 20.53 -4.78 -0.69
N PHE A 230 19.96 -3.63 -0.32
CA PHE A 230 20.01 -3.17 1.07
C PHE A 230 19.07 -3.98 1.96
N ASP A 231 19.57 -4.35 3.13
CA ASP A 231 18.77 -5.02 4.15
C ASP A 231 17.74 -4.08 4.76
N VAL A 232 16.51 -4.55 4.79
CA VAL A 232 15.39 -3.83 5.42
C VAL A 232 15.54 -3.93 6.95
N PRO A 233 15.29 -2.85 7.71
CA PRO A 233 15.36 -2.89 9.17
C PRO A 233 14.47 -4.01 9.77
N PRO A 234 14.99 -4.79 10.74
CA PRO A 234 14.30 -5.97 11.26
C PRO A 234 13.06 -5.61 12.08
N VAL A 235 12.19 -6.59 12.35
CA VAL A 235 10.97 -6.38 13.18
C VAL A 235 11.28 -5.95 14.62
N THR A 236 12.52 -6.19 15.06
CA THR A 236 13.05 -5.82 16.36
C THR A 236 13.65 -4.41 16.41
N THR A 237 13.50 -3.61 15.35
CA THR A 237 13.97 -2.21 15.35
C THR A 237 13.36 -1.45 16.52
N ASP A 238 14.24 -0.86 17.35
CA ASP A 238 13.84 0.08 18.40
C ASP A 238 13.57 1.45 17.77
N PHE A 239 12.31 1.86 17.77
CA PHE A 239 11.91 3.15 17.21
C PHE A 239 12.30 4.33 18.11
N ASP A 240 12.63 4.11 19.38
CA ASP A 240 13.05 5.17 20.30
C ASP A 240 14.58 5.39 20.30
N ASP A 241 15.35 4.54 19.61
CA ASP A 241 16.78 4.76 19.36
C ASP A 241 16.99 5.83 18.27
N VAL A 242 17.08 7.08 18.71
CA VAL A 242 17.29 8.25 17.84
C VAL A 242 18.52 8.09 16.95
N ALA A 243 19.64 7.62 17.50
CA ALA A 243 20.90 7.50 16.78
C ALA A 243 20.87 6.32 15.80
N GLY A 244 20.30 5.18 16.21
CA GLY A 244 20.13 4.00 15.33
C GLY A 244 19.21 4.28 14.14
N LEU A 245 18.10 5.00 14.36
CA LEU A 245 17.23 5.42 13.26
C LEU A 245 17.93 6.41 12.33
N GLN A 246 18.68 7.37 12.86
CA GLN A 246 19.47 8.29 12.03
C GLN A 246 20.50 7.53 11.18
N GLY A 247 21.24 6.59 11.77
CA GLY A 247 22.21 5.76 11.04
C GLY A 247 21.55 4.90 9.95
N THR A 248 20.32 4.46 10.17
CA THR A 248 19.53 3.76 9.15
C THR A 248 19.18 4.69 7.99
N VAL A 249 18.70 5.89 8.27
CA VAL A 249 18.39 6.88 7.23
C VAL A 249 19.65 7.27 6.47
N ASP A 250 20.74 7.60 7.17
CA ASP A 250 22.03 7.94 6.56
C ASP A 250 22.52 6.84 5.60
N ARG A 251 22.35 5.57 5.99
CA ARG A 251 22.64 4.43 5.13
C ARG A 251 21.74 4.44 3.90
N TRP A 252 20.43 4.54 4.07
CA TRP A 252 19.45 4.52 2.99
C TRP A 252 19.40 5.79 2.13
N THR A 253 20.18 6.81 2.46
CA THR A 253 20.41 8.01 1.62
C THR A 253 21.87 8.15 1.20
N SER A 254 22.72 7.15 1.48
CA SER A 254 24.17 7.23 1.22
C SER A 254 24.55 7.13 -0.26
N LEU A 255 23.67 6.55 -1.10
CA LEU A 255 23.89 6.43 -2.53
C LEU A 255 22.98 7.39 -3.30
N TYR A 256 23.34 7.68 -4.54
CA TYR A 256 22.53 8.55 -5.39
C TYR A 256 21.15 7.93 -5.67
N ALA A 257 20.08 8.66 -5.35
CA ALA A 257 18.72 8.36 -5.77
C ALA A 257 17.91 9.66 -5.84
N ALA A 258 17.33 9.94 -7.01
CA ALA A 258 16.57 11.15 -7.27
C ALA A 258 15.45 10.90 -8.28
N THR A 259 14.33 11.60 -8.08
CA THR A 259 13.33 11.78 -9.12
C THR A 259 13.88 12.71 -10.21
N SER A 260 13.28 12.68 -11.41
CA SER A 260 13.69 13.57 -12.51
C SER A 260 13.75 15.06 -12.14
N GLU A 261 12.90 15.52 -11.22
CA GLU A 261 12.86 16.91 -10.74
C GLU A 261 14.10 17.30 -9.93
N MET A 262 14.66 16.33 -9.20
CA MET A 262 15.85 16.50 -8.35
C MET A 262 17.11 15.88 -8.97
N HIS A 263 17.04 15.47 -10.25
CA HIS A 263 18.14 14.81 -10.92
C HIS A 263 19.27 15.80 -11.26
N GLU A 264 20.44 15.55 -10.69
CA GLU A 264 21.70 16.22 -11.01
C GLU A 264 22.59 15.30 -11.87
N PRO A 265 22.74 15.57 -13.19
CA PRO A 265 23.50 14.70 -14.09
C PRO A 265 24.97 14.52 -13.70
N ALA A 266 25.61 15.56 -13.17
CA ALA A 266 27.01 15.51 -12.76
C ALA A 266 27.22 14.56 -11.57
N ALA A 267 26.38 14.68 -10.53
CA ALA A 267 26.44 13.80 -9.37
C ALA A 267 26.05 12.34 -9.73
N PHE A 268 25.15 12.14 -10.69
CA PHE A 268 24.85 10.80 -11.19
C PHE A 268 26.01 10.19 -11.98
N ALA A 269 26.73 10.99 -12.77
CA ALA A 269 27.89 10.53 -13.54
C ALA A 269 29.06 10.06 -12.66
N GLU A 270 29.10 10.46 -11.38
CA GLU A 270 30.08 9.95 -10.40
C GLU A 270 29.74 8.54 -9.90
N VAL A 271 28.50 8.08 -10.07
CA VAL A 271 28.12 6.68 -9.82
C VAL A 271 28.75 5.83 -10.92
N GLY A 272 29.40 4.71 -10.56
CA GLY A 272 30.01 3.81 -11.54
C GLY A 272 28.99 3.35 -12.60
N GLU A 273 29.36 3.35 -13.88
CA GLU A 273 28.46 3.02 -15.00
C GLU A 273 27.76 1.67 -14.83
N ASP A 274 28.43 0.68 -14.22
CA ASP A 274 27.86 -0.63 -13.94
C ASP A 274 26.78 -0.60 -12.86
N LYS A 275 26.69 0.47 -12.07
CA LYS A 275 25.75 0.65 -10.94
C LYS A 275 24.62 1.63 -11.23
N GLN A 276 24.82 2.50 -12.22
CA GLN A 276 23.80 3.45 -12.65
C GLN A 276 22.53 2.74 -13.13
N MET A 277 21.38 3.25 -12.70
CA MET A 277 20.08 2.79 -13.17
C MET A 277 19.18 4.00 -13.43
N ALA A 278 18.82 4.17 -14.70
CA ALA A 278 17.75 5.05 -15.13
C ALA A 278 16.52 4.20 -15.44
N ALA A 279 15.39 4.50 -14.80
CA ALA A 279 14.18 3.70 -14.90
C ALA A 279 12.93 4.58 -14.79
N ARG A 280 11.77 3.93 -14.92
CA ARG A 280 10.49 4.51 -14.51
C ARG A 280 10.04 3.86 -13.20
N GLY A 281 9.26 4.57 -12.42
CA GLY A 281 8.77 4.08 -11.15
C GLY A 281 7.41 4.62 -10.72
N ILE A 282 6.79 3.89 -9.81
CA ILE A 282 5.50 4.21 -9.22
C ILE A 282 5.76 4.73 -7.81
N GLU A 283 5.43 5.99 -7.56
CA GLU A 283 5.43 6.57 -6.23
C GLU A 283 4.31 5.93 -5.39
N VAL A 284 4.70 5.21 -4.33
CA VAL A 284 3.77 4.48 -3.45
C VAL A 284 3.65 5.06 -2.05
N GLY A 285 4.53 5.99 -1.70
CA GLY A 285 4.43 6.79 -0.51
C GLY A 285 5.36 8.00 -0.54
N HIS A 286 5.02 9.00 0.25
CA HIS A 286 5.78 10.24 0.37
C HIS A 286 5.82 10.64 1.84
N ILE A 287 7.01 10.98 2.32
CA ILE A 287 7.23 11.56 3.65
C ILE A 287 7.77 12.97 3.49
N PHE A 288 7.22 13.90 4.28
CA PHE A 288 7.51 15.31 4.14
C PHE A 288 7.50 16.01 5.50
N TYR A 289 8.56 16.76 5.82
CA TYR A 289 8.59 17.68 6.95
C TYR A 289 8.25 19.08 6.48
N PHE A 290 7.34 19.76 7.18
CA PHE A 290 6.92 21.11 6.81
C PHE A 290 6.98 22.16 7.92
N GLY A 291 7.77 21.89 8.96
CA GLY A 291 8.02 22.83 10.04
C GLY A 291 6.72 23.36 10.61
N THR A 292 6.58 24.69 10.62
CA THR A 292 5.49 25.39 11.31
C THR A 292 4.39 25.88 10.36
N LYS A 293 4.39 25.43 9.09
CA LYS A 293 3.48 25.95 8.03
C LYS A 293 2.01 26.05 8.45
N TYR A 294 1.46 24.99 9.02
CA TYR A 294 0.05 24.97 9.45
C TYR A 294 -0.12 25.46 10.89
N SER A 295 0.85 25.17 11.77
CA SER A 295 0.78 25.55 13.17
C SER A 295 0.89 27.07 13.38
N GLU A 296 1.63 27.78 12.54
CA GLU A 296 1.65 29.25 12.53
C GLU A 296 0.32 29.82 12.02
N ALA A 297 -0.13 29.39 10.84
CA ALA A 297 -1.35 29.90 10.21
C ALA A 297 -2.60 29.65 11.08
N MET A 298 -2.68 28.48 11.71
CA MET A 298 -3.81 28.04 12.53
C MET A 298 -3.57 28.23 14.04
N GLY A 299 -2.47 28.85 14.47
CA GLY A 299 -2.20 29.08 15.89
C GLY A 299 -2.11 27.80 16.75
N ALA A 300 -1.63 26.69 16.19
CA ALA A 300 -1.38 25.46 16.94
C ALA A 300 -0.08 25.57 17.74
N LYS A 301 -0.18 26.03 18.99
CA LYS A 301 0.96 26.29 19.88
C LYS A 301 0.96 25.39 21.10
N VAL A 302 2.14 25.15 21.64
CA VAL A 302 2.35 24.52 22.95
C VAL A 302 3.28 25.37 23.80
N THR A 303 3.06 25.35 25.11
CA THR A 303 3.98 25.93 26.08
C THR A 303 5.22 25.05 26.20
N GLY A 304 6.39 25.62 25.90
CA GLY A 304 7.69 24.95 25.98
C GLY A 304 8.20 24.75 27.42
N PRO A 305 9.34 24.04 27.59
CA PRO A 305 9.98 23.85 28.90
C PRO A 305 10.39 25.16 29.59
N ASP A 306 10.57 26.22 28.81
CA ASP A 306 10.88 27.59 29.22
C ASP A 306 9.64 28.43 29.56
N GLY A 307 8.44 27.86 29.44
CA GLY A 307 7.18 28.56 29.66
C GLY A 307 6.74 29.43 28.47
N VAL A 308 7.43 29.37 27.33
CA VAL A 308 7.12 30.18 26.14
C VAL A 308 6.29 29.36 25.15
N ASP A 309 5.17 29.94 24.70
CA ASP A 309 4.32 29.35 23.67
C ASP A 309 4.98 29.46 22.30
N ARG A 310 5.11 28.31 21.62
CA ARG A 310 5.69 28.21 20.28
C ARG A 310 4.81 27.37 19.36
N PRO A 311 4.73 27.69 18.05
CA PRO A 311 4.10 26.81 17.08
C PRO A 311 4.82 25.48 17.04
N VAL A 312 4.08 24.38 16.91
CA VAL A 312 4.67 23.04 16.82
C VAL A 312 5.26 22.79 15.43
N HIS A 313 6.34 22.03 15.38
CA HIS A 313 6.89 21.50 14.14
C HIS A 313 6.11 20.27 13.71
N MET A 314 5.88 20.13 12.41
CA MET A 314 5.00 19.12 11.87
C MET A 314 5.59 18.43 10.64
N GLY A 315 5.19 17.18 10.43
CA GLY A 315 5.42 16.40 9.21
C GLY A 315 4.17 15.63 8.79
N SER A 316 4.09 15.26 7.51
CA SER A 316 3.05 14.41 6.95
C SER A 316 3.64 13.21 6.22
N TYR A 317 2.95 12.09 6.30
CA TYR A 317 3.44 10.81 5.78
C TYR A 317 2.28 10.07 5.11
N GLY A 318 2.27 10.08 3.77
CA GLY A 318 1.26 9.43 2.92
C GLY A 318 1.70 8.07 2.38
N ILE A 319 0.81 7.08 2.41
CA ILE A 319 0.88 5.83 1.63
C ILE A 319 -0.46 5.68 0.91
N GLY A 320 -0.47 5.22 -0.34
CA GLY A 320 -1.71 4.95 -1.06
C GLY A 320 -2.09 3.46 -1.13
N PRO A 321 -2.80 2.87 -0.13
CA PRO A 321 -3.22 1.47 -0.18
C PRO A 321 -3.93 1.04 -1.48
N SER A 322 -4.81 1.87 -2.03
CA SER A 322 -5.49 1.55 -3.31
C SER A 322 -4.54 1.52 -4.51
N ARG A 323 -3.53 2.39 -4.51
CA ARG A 323 -2.45 2.42 -5.51
C ARG A 323 -1.51 1.22 -5.33
N LEU A 324 -1.21 0.84 -4.09
CA LEU A 324 -0.34 -0.29 -3.75
C LEU A 324 -0.84 -1.62 -4.32
N VAL A 325 -2.15 -1.88 -4.33
CA VAL A 325 -2.70 -3.10 -4.93
C VAL A 325 -2.29 -3.22 -6.40
N ALA A 326 -2.38 -2.13 -7.17
CA ALA A 326 -1.95 -2.11 -8.57
C ALA A 326 -0.42 -2.22 -8.69
N ALA A 327 0.33 -1.50 -7.84
CA ALA A 327 1.80 -1.54 -7.85
C ALA A 327 2.35 -2.95 -7.56
N ILE A 328 1.71 -3.71 -6.65
CA ILE A 328 2.04 -5.11 -6.40
C ILE A 328 1.85 -5.97 -7.64
N ILE A 329 0.77 -5.75 -8.39
CA ILE A 329 0.53 -6.50 -9.64
C ILE A 329 1.56 -6.10 -10.71
N GLU A 330 1.88 -4.81 -10.84
CA GLU A 330 2.95 -4.37 -11.78
C GLU A 330 4.28 -5.06 -11.46
N ALA A 331 4.61 -5.21 -10.18
CA ALA A 331 5.83 -5.88 -9.72
C ALA A 331 5.76 -7.42 -9.74
N SER A 332 4.56 -8.01 -9.74
CA SER A 332 4.38 -9.46 -9.56
C SER A 332 3.20 -10.01 -10.37
N HIS A 333 3.50 -10.34 -11.63
CA HIS A 333 2.59 -10.99 -12.56
C HIS A 333 3.37 -11.81 -13.61
N ASP A 334 2.66 -12.65 -14.35
CA ASP A 334 3.14 -13.29 -15.58
C ASP A 334 2.03 -13.30 -16.65
N GLU A 335 2.24 -14.04 -17.73
CA GLU A 335 1.27 -14.17 -18.82
C GLU A 335 -0.06 -14.81 -18.39
N ALA A 336 -0.04 -15.66 -17.36
CA ALA A 336 -1.22 -16.37 -16.88
C ALA A 336 -2.04 -15.53 -15.89
N GLY A 337 -1.42 -14.61 -15.17
CA GLY A 337 -2.13 -13.67 -14.30
C GLY A 337 -1.30 -13.10 -13.16
N ILE A 338 -2.00 -12.79 -12.07
CA ILE A 338 -1.39 -12.17 -10.89
C ILE A 338 -0.54 -13.18 -10.12
N ILE A 339 0.49 -12.72 -9.42
CA ILE A 339 1.24 -13.51 -8.43
C ILE A 339 1.25 -12.69 -7.13
N TRP A 340 0.47 -13.09 -6.13
CA TRP A 340 0.44 -12.34 -4.87
C TRP A 340 1.61 -12.72 -3.95
N PRO A 341 2.28 -11.74 -3.31
CA PRO A 341 3.02 -11.99 -2.10
C PRO A 341 2.11 -12.58 -1.01
N ASP A 342 2.63 -13.51 -0.21
CA ASP A 342 1.83 -14.27 0.75
C ASP A 342 1.14 -13.37 1.80
N SER A 343 1.74 -12.24 2.14
CA SER A 343 1.22 -11.26 3.09
C SER A 343 -0.08 -10.56 2.63
N VAL A 344 -0.29 -10.43 1.32
CA VAL A 344 -1.41 -9.67 0.73
C VAL A 344 -2.38 -10.53 -0.06
N ALA A 345 -2.06 -11.80 -0.28
CA ALA A 345 -2.93 -12.72 -0.99
C ALA A 345 -4.35 -12.73 -0.39
N PRO A 346 -5.40 -12.68 -1.23
CA PRO A 346 -6.76 -12.64 -0.72
C PRO A 346 -7.13 -13.97 -0.04
N PHE A 347 -6.60 -15.09 -0.53
CA PHE A 347 -6.64 -16.40 0.11
C PHE A 347 -5.24 -17.03 0.04
N ASP A 348 -4.91 -17.89 0.99
CA ASP A 348 -3.64 -18.61 1.00
C ASP A 348 -3.64 -19.74 -0.05
N VAL A 349 -4.78 -20.41 -0.23
CA VAL A 349 -4.90 -21.63 -1.03
C VAL A 349 -6.10 -21.59 -1.97
N ALA A 350 -5.87 -21.90 -3.25
CA ALA A 350 -6.90 -22.32 -4.20
C ALA A 350 -7.07 -23.84 -4.13
N LEU A 351 -8.16 -24.33 -3.55
CA LEU A 351 -8.49 -25.76 -3.55
C LEU A 351 -9.32 -26.08 -4.80
N ILE A 352 -8.82 -26.95 -5.67
CA ILE A 352 -9.39 -27.24 -6.98
C ILE A 352 -9.86 -28.69 -7.04
N ASN A 353 -11.17 -28.90 -7.16
CA ASN A 353 -11.74 -30.23 -7.37
C ASN A 353 -11.89 -30.52 -8.87
N LEU A 354 -11.16 -31.52 -9.38
CA LEU A 354 -11.16 -31.87 -10.81
C LEU A 354 -12.40 -32.66 -11.26
N LYS A 355 -13.19 -33.18 -10.32
CA LYS A 355 -14.41 -33.95 -10.59
C LYS A 355 -15.47 -33.63 -9.55
N THR A 356 -16.04 -32.43 -9.62
CA THR A 356 -17.12 -32.01 -8.74
C THR A 356 -18.33 -32.94 -8.88
N GLY A 357 -18.95 -33.32 -7.75
CA GLY A 357 -20.07 -34.27 -7.71
C GLY A 357 -19.65 -35.73 -7.58
N ASP A 358 -18.35 -36.03 -7.64
CA ASP A 358 -17.83 -37.35 -7.27
C ASP A 358 -17.64 -37.43 -5.75
N ALA A 359 -18.24 -38.43 -5.13
CA ALA A 359 -18.31 -38.54 -3.67
C ALA A 359 -16.93 -38.58 -3.00
N ALA A 360 -15.91 -39.17 -3.66
CA ALA A 360 -14.58 -39.27 -3.09
C ALA A 360 -13.82 -37.94 -3.16
N THR A 361 -13.84 -37.26 -4.32
CA THR A 361 -13.18 -35.95 -4.47
C THR A 361 -13.88 -34.86 -3.66
N ASP A 362 -15.22 -34.88 -3.58
CA ASP A 362 -15.99 -33.91 -2.80
C ASP A 362 -15.71 -34.06 -1.30
N ALA A 363 -15.67 -35.29 -0.78
CA ALA A 363 -15.35 -35.56 0.62
C ALA A 363 -13.90 -35.15 0.95
N ALA A 364 -12.93 -35.53 0.11
CA ALA A 364 -11.54 -35.17 0.30
C ALA A 364 -11.33 -33.65 0.28
N CYS A 365 -11.98 -32.92 -0.63
CA CYS A 365 -11.90 -31.46 -0.66
C CYS A 365 -12.49 -30.84 0.61
N ALA A 366 -13.63 -31.35 1.11
CA ALA A 366 -14.23 -30.83 2.33
C ALA A 366 -13.32 -31.04 3.56
N GLU A 367 -12.69 -32.20 3.67
CA GLU A 367 -11.74 -32.51 4.74
C GLU A 367 -10.47 -31.65 4.64
N ILE A 368 -9.86 -31.56 3.46
CA ILE A 368 -8.69 -30.72 3.22
C ILE A 368 -8.99 -29.26 3.55
N GLN A 369 -10.13 -28.73 3.10
CA GLN A 369 -10.54 -27.37 3.41
C GLN A 369 -10.63 -27.14 4.93
N ALA A 370 -11.31 -28.03 5.65
CA ALA A 370 -11.48 -27.92 7.09
C ALA A 370 -10.14 -27.99 7.84
N ASN A 371 -9.25 -28.90 7.45
CA ASN A 371 -7.94 -29.08 8.09
C ASN A 371 -7.03 -27.86 7.88
N LEU A 372 -7.00 -27.30 6.66
CA LEU A 372 -6.23 -26.09 6.38
C LEU A 372 -6.82 -24.85 7.07
N GLU A 373 -8.15 -24.72 7.11
CA GLU A 373 -8.81 -23.62 7.82
C GLU A 373 -8.58 -23.72 9.34
N ALA A 374 -8.56 -24.94 9.91
CA ALA A 374 -8.23 -25.18 11.32
C ALA A 374 -6.77 -24.83 11.66
N SER A 375 -5.85 -24.85 10.68
CA SER A 375 -4.45 -24.43 10.88
C SER A 375 -4.24 -22.91 10.67
N GLY A 376 -5.31 -22.13 10.44
CA GLY A 376 -5.23 -20.68 10.25
C GLY A 376 -4.98 -20.23 8.80
N LEU A 377 -4.98 -21.15 7.83
CA LEU A 377 -4.93 -20.81 6.41
C LEU A 377 -6.33 -20.49 5.88
N THR A 378 -6.40 -19.60 4.90
CA THR A 378 -7.65 -19.22 4.24
C THR A 378 -7.74 -19.91 2.89
N VAL A 379 -8.84 -20.64 2.67
CA VAL A 379 -9.02 -21.49 1.48
C VAL A 379 -10.15 -20.95 0.58
N LEU A 380 -9.87 -20.82 -0.71
CA LEU A 380 -10.88 -20.65 -1.76
C LEU A 380 -11.06 -21.97 -2.49
N TYR A 381 -12.19 -22.64 -2.24
CA TYR A 381 -12.53 -23.91 -2.84
C TYR A 381 -13.31 -23.70 -4.15
N ASP A 382 -12.70 -24.03 -5.29
CA ASP A 382 -13.36 -24.12 -6.60
C ASP A 382 -14.21 -25.39 -6.73
N ASP A 383 -15.42 -25.31 -6.16
CA ASP A 383 -16.45 -26.34 -6.15
C ASP A 383 -17.45 -26.21 -7.31
N ARG A 384 -17.13 -25.43 -8.35
CA ARG A 384 -18.00 -25.26 -9.52
C ARG A 384 -18.00 -26.51 -10.40
N ASP A 385 -19.12 -26.77 -11.07
CA ASP A 385 -19.21 -27.79 -12.11
C ASP A 385 -18.63 -27.28 -13.43
N GLU A 386 -17.30 -27.19 -13.48
CA GLU A 386 -16.52 -26.63 -14.59
C GLU A 386 -15.38 -27.57 -14.99
N ARG A 387 -14.97 -27.49 -16.26
CA ARG A 387 -13.87 -28.32 -16.78
C ARG A 387 -12.54 -27.96 -16.09
N PRO A 388 -11.64 -28.94 -15.84
CA PRO A 388 -10.33 -28.71 -15.22
C PRO A 388 -9.57 -27.50 -15.78
N GLY A 389 -9.49 -27.36 -17.10
CA GLY A 389 -8.80 -26.24 -17.75
C GLY A 389 -9.37 -24.87 -17.38
N ALA A 390 -10.69 -24.74 -17.20
CA ALA A 390 -11.31 -23.49 -16.78
C ALA A 390 -11.00 -23.15 -15.31
N LYS A 391 -10.94 -24.17 -14.45
CA LYS A 391 -10.54 -24.01 -13.04
C LYS A 391 -9.08 -23.56 -12.92
N PHE A 392 -8.17 -24.21 -13.65
CA PHE A 392 -6.75 -23.82 -13.67
C PHE A 392 -6.56 -22.41 -14.21
N ALA A 393 -7.21 -22.05 -15.32
CA ALA A 393 -7.15 -20.69 -15.86
C ALA A 393 -7.65 -19.63 -14.86
N THR A 394 -8.73 -19.94 -14.12
CA THR A 394 -9.22 -19.05 -13.06
C THR A 394 -8.19 -18.92 -11.93
N ALA A 395 -7.64 -20.05 -11.45
CA ALA A 395 -6.71 -20.09 -10.33
C ALA A 395 -5.38 -19.37 -10.65
N ASP A 396 -4.86 -19.53 -11.87
CA ASP A 396 -3.66 -18.83 -12.34
C ASP A 396 -3.91 -17.32 -12.52
N LEU A 397 -5.10 -16.94 -13.01
CA LEU A 397 -5.50 -15.54 -13.20
C LEU A 397 -5.56 -14.77 -11.87
N ILE A 398 -6.21 -15.34 -10.85
CA ILE A 398 -6.41 -14.68 -9.55
C ILE A 398 -5.18 -14.72 -8.64
N GLY A 399 -4.22 -15.60 -8.93
CA GLY A 399 -2.87 -15.53 -8.39
C GLY A 399 -2.67 -15.96 -6.95
N LEU A 400 -3.52 -16.84 -6.40
CA LEU A 400 -3.34 -17.31 -5.02
C LEU A 400 -2.00 -18.07 -4.86
N PRO A 401 -1.28 -17.91 -3.74
CA PRO A 401 0.08 -18.46 -3.57
C PRO A 401 0.17 -19.96 -3.81
N TRP A 402 -0.81 -20.71 -3.31
CA TRP A 402 -0.85 -22.16 -3.42
C TRP A 402 -2.10 -22.64 -4.16
N GLN A 403 -1.94 -23.66 -5.00
CA GLN A 403 -3.05 -24.46 -5.53
C GLN A 403 -2.93 -25.87 -4.99
N VAL A 404 -4.03 -26.42 -4.48
CA VAL A 404 -4.16 -27.81 -4.07
C VAL A 404 -5.16 -28.46 -5.02
N VAL A 405 -4.71 -29.45 -5.78
CA VAL A 405 -5.46 -30.07 -6.86
C VAL A 405 -5.87 -31.48 -6.45
N VAL A 406 -7.18 -31.70 -6.38
CA VAL A 406 -7.78 -32.97 -5.96
C VAL A 406 -8.45 -33.62 -7.17
N GLY A 407 -7.99 -34.81 -7.54
CA GLY A 407 -8.56 -35.57 -8.65
C GLY A 407 -8.63 -37.06 -8.37
N PRO A 408 -9.49 -37.81 -9.08
CA PRO A 408 -9.73 -39.22 -8.79
C PRO A 408 -8.48 -40.10 -8.84
N ARG A 409 -7.57 -39.83 -9.80
CA ARG A 409 -6.33 -40.59 -9.98
C ARG A 409 -5.38 -40.41 -8.80
N GLY A 410 -5.13 -39.15 -8.41
CA GLY A 410 -4.26 -38.85 -7.26
C GLY A 410 -4.82 -39.43 -5.96
N LEU A 411 -6.13 -39.30 -5.74
CA LEU A 411 -6.77 -39.84 -4.54
C LEU A 411 -6.70 -41.37 -4.46
N ALA A 412 -6.80 -42.07 -5.59
CA ALA A 412 -6.62 -43.53 -5.64
C ALA A 412 -5.21 -43.95 -5.19
N GLU A 413 -4.22 -43.08 -5.33
CA GLU A 413 -2.83 -43.26 -4.85
C GLU A 413 -2.59 -42.65 -3.46
N GLY A 414 -3.62 -42.11 -2.81
CA GLY A 414 -3.51 -41.43 -1.51
C GLY A 414 -2.80 -40.08 -1.58
N LYS A 415 -2.81 -39.41 -2.75
CA LYS A 415 -2.06 -38.17 -3.00
C LYS A 415 -2.93 -37.04 -3.57
N VAL A 416 -2.44 -35.82 -3.41
CA VAL A 416 -2.91 -34.61 -4.07
C VAL A 416 -1.72 -33.88 -4.69
N GLU A 417 -1.96 -33.09 -5.73
CA GLU A 417 -0.92 -32.23 -6.32
C GLU A 417 -0.99 -30.86 -5.67
N ILE A 418 0.16 -30.33 -5.25
CA ILE A 418 0.31 -28.92 -4.87
C ILE A 418 1.11 -28.18 -5.94
N LYS A 419 0.74 -26.93 -6.19
CA LYS A 419 1.48 -26.00 -7.07
C LYS A 419 1.73 -24.71 -6.33
N ARG A 420 2.98 -24.23 -6.31
CA ARG A 420 3.29 -22.84 -5.93
C ARG A 420 3.08 -21.95 -7.13
N ARG A 421 2.28 -20.88 -6.99
CA ARG A 421 1.96 -19.95 -8.08
C ARG A 421 3.19 -19.19 -8.57
N SER A 422 4.07 -18.79 -7.65
CA SER A 422 5.41 -18.30 -7.97
C SER A 422 6.30 -19.47 -8.44
N GLY A 423 6.96 -19.34 -9.57
CA GLY A 423 7.87 -20.37 -10.12
C GLY A 423 7.17 -21.59 -10.75
N GLY A 424 5.92 -21.89 -10.38
CA GLY A 424 5.13 -22.95 -11.00
C GLY A 424 5.52 -24.37 -10.59
N GLU A 425 6.33 -24.51 -9.53
CA GLU A 425 6.77 -25.79 -8.98
C GLU A 425 5.58 -26.65 -8.55
N ARG A 426 5.65 -27.96 -8.83
CA ARG A 426 4.61 -28.93 -8.52
C ARG A 426 5.16 -30.11 -7.75
N GLU A 427 4.41 -30.58 -6.77
CA GLU A 427 4.75 -31.75 -5.98
C GLU A 427 3.50 -32.58 -5.73
N SER A 428 3.63 -33.91 -5.75
CA SER A 428 2.57 -34.82 -5.29
C SER A 428 2.83 -35.20 -3.83
N VAL A 429 1.90 -34.88 -2.95
CA VAL A 429 2.03 -35.06 -1.49
C VAL A 429 0.83 -35.83 -0.94
N ALA A 430 0.98 -36.47 0.21
CA ALA A 430 -0.16 -37.00 0.93
C ALA A 430 -0.99 -35.84 1.51
N PRO A 431 -2.34 -35.93 1.57
CA PRO A 431 -3.18 -34.88 2.16
C PRO A 431 -2.77 -34.47 3.58
N ILE A 432 -2.28 -35.42 4.38
CA ILE A 432 -1.82 -35.17 5.75
C ILE A 432 -0.60 -34.24 5.83
N ASP A 433 0.22 -34.19 4.78
CA ASP A 433 1.44 -33.39 4.74
C ASP A 433 1.19 -31.93 4.35
N LEU A 434 -0.01 -31.59 3.86
CA LEU A 434 -0.34 -30.26 3.32
C LEU A 434 -0.02 -29.13 4.31
N ILE A 435 -0.38 -29.27 5.58
CA ILE A 435 -0.14 -28.22 6.59
C ILE A 435 1.37 -27.94 6.75
N SER A 436 2.21 -28.98 6.68
CA SER A 436 3.66 -28.84 6.81
C SER A 436 4.32 -28.22 5.56
N ARG A 437 3.68 -28.35 4.39
CA ARG A 437 4.20 -27.91 3.10
C ARG A 437 3.73 -26.51 2.71
N LEU A 438 2.48 -26.17 3.00
CA LEU A 438 1.88 -24.88 2.65
C LEU A 438 2.25 -23.80 3.67
N LYS A 439 3.51 -23.37 3.65
CA LYS A 439 4.01 -22.28 4.50
C LYS A 439 3.80 -20.93 3.80
N ARG A 440 3.49 -19.90 4.60
CA ARG A 440 3.67 -18.50 4.19
C ARG A 440 5.17 -18.21 4.20
N SER A 441 5.68 -17.63 3.12
CA SER A 441 7.07 -17.16 2.99
C SER A 441 7.36 -15.97 3.89
#